data_AF-A0A5C3MPL5-F1
#
_entry.id   AF-A0A5C3MPL5-F1
#
_cell.length_a   1.000
_cell.length_b   1.000
_cell.length_c   1.000
_cell.angle_alpha   90.00
_cell.angle_beta   90.00
_cell.angle_gamma   90.00
#
_symmetry.space_group_name_H-M   'P 1'
#
loop_
_entity.id
_entity.type
_entity.pdbx_description
1 polymer ?
#
loop_
_entity_poly.entity_id
_entity_poly.type
_entity_poly.pdbx_seq_one_letter_code
_entity_poly.pdbx_strand_id
1 'polypeptide(L)'
;MLSVFSRMVAPKASSMLALTALKYPTRRTLITTAIRLQPAAAATKAKTAKTTATKKAPAKSTVTKSKAKTATKATNAQKTAKPTKTKKTVAKPTKAAAPKKKKVVAKKPKVVKPPPLTKEDLPPKGAGTPYIYFVKKYIAGVQRPLTMEATREHAKAAGATWMAMTEEEKQPFREEHRVAAEQQKKALAQWKENVDPAIVRRINKHRTKLGKPKVHAVVRRAPTSIWKSLPEAEKQVYVKQAAERKTAMA
;
A
#
# COMPACT_ATOMS: atom_id res chain seq x y z
N MET A 1 -17.06 70.43 33.79
CA MET A 1 -15.75 70.43 33.12
C MET A 1 -15.70 69.24 32.16
N LEU A 2 -16.06 69.49 30.91
CA LEU A 2 -15.96 68.54 29.80
C LEU A 2 -14.48 68.40 29.40
N SER A 3 -14.02 67.20 29.07
CA SER A 3 -13.07 67.04 27.94
C SER A 3 -13.06 65.60 27.46
N VAL A 4 -13.69 65.42 26.29
CA VAL A 4 -13.70 64.24 25.44
C VAL A 4 -12.52 64.38 24.50
N PHE A 5 -11.48 63.54 24.62
CA PHE A 5 -10.41 63.50 23.63
C PHE A 5 -10.78 62.55 22.48
N SER A 6 -11.40 63.15 21.49
CA SER A 6 -11.54 62.65 20.13
C SER A 6 -10.15 62.59 19.48
N ARG A 7 -9.72 61.42 19.02
CA ARG A 7 -8.60 61.29 18.07
C ARG A 7 -9.14 60.72 16.76
N MET A 8 -9.46 61.63 15.85
CA MET A 8 -9.51 61.35 14.43
C MET A 8 -8.09 61.10 13.90
N VAL A 9 -7.90 60.03 13.15
CA VAL A 9 -6.79 59.87 12.21
C VAL A 9 -7.40 59.60 10.83
N ALA A 10 -6.98 60.43 9.89
CA ALA A 10 -7.48 60.54 8.52
C ALA A 10 -7.21 59.29 7.64
N PRO A 11 -7.99 59.11 6.56
CA PRO A 11 -7.86 57.99 5.63
C PRO A 11 -6.65 58.14 4.71
N LYS A 12 -5.90 57.05 4.52
CA LYS A 12 -4.81 56.97 3.54
C LYS A 12 -5.40 56.60 2.18
N ALA A 13 -5.37 57.55 1.25
CA ALA A 13 -5.81 57.38 -0.13
C ALA A 13 -4.80 56.56 -0.96
N SER A 14 -5.37 55.82 -1.91
CA SER A 14 -4.89 55.54 -3.27
C SER A 14 -3.46 55.05 -3.49
N SER A 15 -3.33 53.75 -3.79
CA SER A 15 -2.34 53.25 -4.74
C SER A 15 -3.07 52.44 -5.80
N MET A 16 -3.34 53.09 -6.94
CA MET A 16 -3.76 52.43 -8.17
C MET A 16 -2.54 51.71 -8.76
N LEU A 17 -2.48 50.39 -8.59
CA LEU A 17 -1.58 49.57 -9.39
C LEU A 17 -2.30 49.20 -10.70
N ALA A 18 -1.74 49.75 -11.77
CA ALA A 18 -2.18 49.61 -13.15
C ALA A 18 -2.29 48.15 -13.59
N LEU A 19 -3.46 47.78 -14.13
CA LEU A 19 -3.61 46.57 -14.93
C LEU A 19 -2.90 46.79 -16.28
N THR A 20 -1.73 46.18 -16.45
CA THR A 20 -1.14 45.99 -17.76
C THR A 20 -1.89 44.86 -18.48
N ALA A 21 -2.80 45.24 -19.37
CA ALA A 21 -3.47 44.34 -20.28
C ALA A 21 -2.46 43.76 -21.29
N LEU A 22 -1.95 42.55 -21.03
CA LEU A 22 -1.24 41.77 -22.05
C LEU A 22 -2.26 41.31 -23.10
N LYS A 23 -2.23 42.01 -24.25
CA LYS A 23 -2.81 41.59 -25.52
C LYS A 23 -2.11 40.30 -25.98
N TYR A 24 -2.68 39.14 -25.69
CA TYR A 24 -2.28 37.90 -26.35
C TYR A 24 -3.02 37.80 -27.69
N PRO A 25 -2.31 37.67 -28.83
CA PRO A 25 -2.96 37.37 -30.10
C PRO A 25 -3.51 35.94 -30.06
N THR A 26 -4.83 35.83 -30.05
CA THR A 26 -5.58 34.60 -30.37
C THR A 26 -5.21 34.11 -31.76
N ARG A 27 -4.26 33.18 -31.86
CA ARG A 27 -4.11 32.34 -33.06
C ARG A 27 -5.08 31.16 -32.95
N ARG A 28 -6.28 31.34 -33.52
CA ARG A 28 -7.17 30.24 -33.90
C ARG A 28 -6.51 29.46 -35.04
N THR A 29 -5.83 28.36 -34.73
CA THR A 29 -5.53 27.34 -35.74
C THR A 29 -6.70 26.36 -35.75
N LEU A 30 -7.57 26.53 -36.75
CA LEU A 30 -8.58 25.54 -37.10
C LEU A 30 -7.86 24.29 -37.60
N ILE A 31 -7.80 23.24 -36.78
CA ILE A 31 -7.39 21.92 -37.24
C ILE A 31 -8.59 21.35 -37.98
N THR A 32 -8.55 21.43 -39.31
CA THR A 32 -9.52 20.80 -40.18
C THR A 32 -9.32 19.29 -40.13
N THR A 33 -10.40 18.60 -39.80
CA THR A 33 -10.53 17.15 -39.74
C THR A 33 -10.42 16.53 -41.13
N ALA A 34 -9.63 15.48 -41.27
CA ALA A 34 -9.81 14.47 -42.31
C ALA A 34 -9.93 13.09 -41.63
N ILE A 35 -11.16 12.72 -41.27
CA ILE A 35 -11.48 11.34 -40.87
C ILE A 35 -11.49 10.52 -42.16
N ARG A 36 -10.43 9.77 -42.41
CA ARG A 36 -10.39 8.78 -43.49
C ARG A 36 -11.10 7.52 -42.99
N LEU A 37 -12.40 7.41 -43.26
CA LEU A 37 -13.11 6.13 -43.21
C LEU A 37 -12.46 5.19 -44.24
N GLN A 38 -11.86 4.09 -43.79
CA GLN A 38 -11.57 2.95 -44.65
C GLN A 38 -12.74 1.96 -44.57
N PRO A 39 -13.34 1.56 -45.70
CA PRO A 39 -14.39 0.56 -45.73
C PRO A 39 -13.82 -0.86 -45.52
N ALA A 40 -14.52 -1.64 -44.69
CA ALA A 40 -14.32 -3.07 -44.56
C ALA A 40 -14.77 -3.78 -45.85
N ALA A 41 -13.83 -4.41 -46.55
CA ALA A 41 -14.13 -5.35 -47.62
C ALA A 41 -14.17 -6.77 -47.03
N ALA A 42 -15.36 -7.36 -47.09
CA ALA A 42 -15.64 -8.75 -46.80
C ALA A 42 -15.20 -9.66 -47.96
N ALA A 43 -14.65 -10.83 -47.63
CA ALA A 43 -14.72 -12.10 -48.37
C ALA A 43 -13.71 -13.09 -47.75
N THR A 44 -13.90 -14.40 -47.60
CA THR A 44 -14.96 -15.38 -47.85
C THR A 44 -14.48 -16.70 -47.19
N LYS A 45 -15.40 -17.68 -47.06
CA LYS A 45 -15.19 -19.14 -46.81
C LYS A 45 -15.20 -19.53 -45.31
N ALA A 46 -15.93 -20.52 -44.82
CA ALA A 46 -16.87 -21.46 -45.42
C ALA A 46 -17.74 -22.11 -44.33
N LYS A 47 -18.99 -22.43 -44.72
CA LYS A 47 -19.85 -23.55 -44.32
C LYS A 47 -19.42 -24.42 -43.13
N THR A 48 -20.29 -24.52 -42.13
CA THR A 48 -21.06 -25.76 -41.87
C THR A 48 -22.23 -25.49 -40.94
N ALA A 49 -23.39 -25.99 -41.35
CA ALA A 49 -24.65 -25.91 -40.66
C ALA A 49 -24.78 -27.01 -39.60
N LYS A 50 -25.40 -26.71 -38.46
CA LYS A 50 -26.41 -27.61 -37.88
C LYS A 50 -27.45 -26.82 -37.11
N THR A 51 -28.65 -26.90 -37.63
CA THR A 51 -29.94 -26.40 -37.12
C THR A 51 -30.49 -27.33 -36.04
N THR A 52 -31.11 -26.73 -35.01
CA THR A 52 -32.38 -27.11 -34.34
C THR A 52 -32.60 -26.08 -33.21
N ALA A 53 -33.41 -25.03 -33.42
CA ALA A 53 -34.84 -24.93 -33.05
C ALA A 53 -35.12 -25.48 -31.63
N THR A 54 -35.71 -24.78 -30.65
CA THR A 54 -36.80 -23.81 -30.72
C THR A 54 -37.04 -23.16 -29.33
N LYS A 55 -37.66 -21.97 -29.34
CA LYS A 55 -38.62 -21.37 -28.38
C LYS A 55 -38.15 -20.48 -27.21
N LYS A 56 -38.56 -19.20 -27.41
CA LYS A 56 -39.32 -18.28 -26.53
C LYS A 56 -38.60 -17.55 -25.39
N ALA A 57 -38.68 -16.23 -25.50
CA ALA A 57 -38.39 -15.17 -24.53
C ALA A 57 -39.52 -15.04 -23.46
N PRO A 58 -39.61 -13.94 -22.70
CA PRO A 58 -38.91 -13.64 -21.46
C PRO A 58 -39.88 -13.45 -20.27
N ALA A 59 -39.42 -13.51 -19.02
CA ALA A 59 -40.23 -13.02 -17.90
C ALA A 59 -39.40 -12.45 -16.74
N LYS A 60 -39.74 -11.21 -16.39
CA LYS A 60 -39.41 -10.47 -15.18
C LYS A 60 -39.85 -11.24 -13.92
N SER A 61 -39.08 -11.14 -12.83
CA SER A 61 -39.67 -10.76 -11.54
C SER A 61 -38.62 -10.15 -10.61
N THR A 62 -39.06 -9.10 -9.95
CA THR A 62 -38.40 -8.29 -8.94
C THR A 62 -38.90 -8.69 -7.54
N VAL A 63 -38.15 -8.25 -6.53
CA VAL A 63 -38.57 -7.86 -5.16
C VAL A 63 -38.31 -8.84 -3.97
N THR A 64 -37.56 -8.29 -3.00
CA THR A 64 -37.65 -8.37 -1.51
C THR A 64 -37.08 -9.52 -0.66
N LYS A 65 -35.99 -9.18 0.07
CA LYS A 65 -35.85 -9.06 1.54
C LYS A 65 -36.65 -10.02 2.44
N SER A 66 -35.93 -10.76 3.30
CA SER A 66 -36.19 -10.75 4.75
C SER A 66 -35.01 -11.35 5.55
N LYS A 67 -34.69 -10.69 6.67
CA LYS A 67 -33.80 -11.13 7.75
C LYS A 67 -34.56 -12.09 8.66
N ALA A 68 -33.88 -13.06 9.26
CA ALA A 68 -34.26 -13.60 10.56
C ALA A 68 -33.01 -13.89 11.41
N LYS A 69 -32.92 -13.16 12.52
CA LYS A 69 -32.11 -13.46 13.70
C LYS A 69 -32.92 -14.41 14.58
N THR A 70 -32.28 -15.40 15.19
CA THR A 70 -32.76 -15.93 16.47
C THR A 70 -31.56 -16.22 17.38
N ALA A 71 -31.65 -15.71 18.60
CA ALA A 71 -30.69 -15.83 19.67
C ALA A 71 -31.16 -16.88 20.70
N THR A 72 -30.21 -17.26 21.58
CA THR A 72 -30.36 -17.74 22.97
C THR A 72 -31.02 -19.10 23.23
N LYS A 73 -30.30 -20.00 23.93
CA LYS A 73 -30.49 -20.24 25.37
C LYS A 73 -29.33 -21.06 25.98
N ALA A 74 -28.77 -20.54 27.06
CA ALA A 74 -27.86 -21.25 27.97
C ALA A 74 -28.66 -22.05 29.01
N THR A 75 -28.11 -23.16 29.51
CA THR A 75 -28.50 -23.71 30.81
C THR A 75 -27.32 -24.49 31.39
N ASN A 76 -27.11 -24.28 32.69
CA ASN A 76 -25.97 -24.68 33.50
C ASN A 76 -26.40 -25.77 34.50
N ALA A 77 -25.43 -26.59 34.90
CA ALA A 77 -25.33 -27.41 36.11
C ALA A 77 -26.19 -28.69 36.24
N GLN A 78 -25.54 -29.85 36.39
CA GLN A 78 -25.53 -30.59 37.67
C GLN A 78 -24.42 -31.66 37.72
N LYS A 79 -23.80 -31.81 38.90
CA LYS A 79 -22.83 -32.83 39.30
C LYS A 79 -23.57 -34.03 39.94
N THR A 80 -23.06 -35.25 39.77
CA THR A 80 -23.15 -36.36 40.75
C THR A 80 -22.00 -37.36 40.54
N ALA A 81 -21.65 -38.08 41.62
CA ALA A 81 -20.39 -38.76 41.85
C ALA A 81 -20.49 -40.31 41.94
N LYS A 82 -19.40 -41.01 41.55
CA LYS A 82 -18.83 -42.33 41.98
C LYS A 82 -19.70 -43.62 41.91
N PRO A 83 -19.16 -44.87 41.97
CA PRO A 83 -17.81 -45.36 42.41
C PRO A 83 -17.07 -46.31 41.40
N THR A 84 -15.73 -46.28 41.31
CA THR A 84 -14.72 -47.15 41.98
C THR A 84 -14.73 -48.65 41.62
N LYS A 85 -13.71 -49.14 40.90
CA LYS A 85 -13.02 -50.42 41.21
C LYS A 85 -11.51 -50.33 40.89
N THR A 86 -10.76 -50.80 41.86
CA THR A 86 -9.31 -50.84 42.09
C THR A 86 -8.63 -52.02 41.37
N LYS A 87 -7.38 -51.86 40.91
CA LYS A 87 -6.37 -52.94 40.98
C LYS A 87 -4.91 -52.43 40.92
N LYS A 88 -4.24 -52.66 42.05
CA LYS A 88 -2.82 -52.98 42.31
C LYS A 88 -1.67 -52.08 41.81
N THR A 89 -1.14 -51.36 42.80
CA THR A 89 0.26 -51.14 43.16
C THR A 89 1.28 -52.20 42.70
N VAL A 90 2.42 -51.74 42.13
CA VAL A 90 3.78 -52.21 42.47
C VAL A 90 4.75 -51.03 42.33
N ALA A 91 5.54 -50.78 43.37
CA ALA A 91 6.55 -49.74 43.50
C ALA A 91 7.96 -50.33 43.36
N LYS A 92 8.91 -49.62 42.71
CA LYS A 92 10.35 -49.52 43.03
C LYS A 92 11.11 -48.70 41.96
N PRO A 93 12.32 -48.15 42.22
CA PRO A 93 12.65 -47.09 43.17
C PRO A 93 13.34 -45.86 42.51
N THR A 94 13.44 -44.81 43.31
CA THR A 94 14.23 -43.58 43.16
C THR A 94 15.65 -43.75 42.63
N LYS A 95 16.03 -42.94 41.63
CA LYS A 95 17.44 -42.65 41.31
C LYS A 95 17.72 -41.16 41.56
N ALA A 96 18.74 -40.94 42.39
CA ALA A 96 19.12 -39.68 43.01
C ALA A 96 19.38 -38.54 42.01
N ALA A 97 18.96 -37.34 42.41
CA ALA A 97 19.25 -36.09 41.74
C ALA A 97 20.76 -35.77 41.82
N ALA A 98 21.41 -35.71 40.67
CA ALA A 98 22.76 -35.15 40.57
C ALA A 98 22.71 -33.62 40.78
N PRO A 99 23.66 -33.03 41.53
CA PRO A 99 23.67 -31.60 41.81
C PRO A 99 23.92 -30.79 40.54
N LYS A 100 22.97 -29.90 40.21
CA LYS A 100 23.08 -28.95 39.11
C LYS A 100 24.25 -28.01 39.37
N LYS A 101 25.33 -28.15 38.58
CA LYS A 101 26.40 -27.15 38.48
C LYS A 101 25.77 -25.80 38.12
N LYS A 102 25.96 -24.79 38.98
CA LYS A 102 25.56 -23.40 38.72
C LYS A 102 26.25 -22.94 37.43
N LYS A 103 25.48 -22.86 36.35
CA LYS A 103 25.93 -22.25 35.09
C LYS A 103 26.14 -20.76 35.38
N VAL A 104 27.39 -20.32 35.40
CA VAL A 104 27.76 -18.91 35.44
C VAL A 104 27.04 -18.23 34.29
N VAL A 105 26.09 -17.35 34.65
CA VAL A 105 25.33 -16.55 33.69
C VAL A 105 26.30 -15.51 33.14
N ALA A 106 26.94 -15.84 32.02
CA ALA A 106 27.66 -14.88 31.21
C ALA A 106 26.72 -13.71 30.91
N LYS A 107 27.11 -12.52 31.36
CA LYS A 107 26.40 -11.27 31.07
C LYS A 107 26.25 -11.16 29.56
N LYS A 108 25.01 -11.27 29.07
CA LYS A 108 24.71 -11.14 27.64
C LYS A 108 25.23 -9.78 27.16
N PRO A 109 25.99 -9.70 26.06
CA PRO A 109 26.41 -8.43 25.49
C PRO A 109 25.17 -7.58 25.22
N LYS A 110 25.24 -6.32 25.63
CA LYS A 110 24.19 -5.32 25.51
C LYS A 110 23.86 -5.21 24.02
N VAL A 111 22.73 -5.78 23.59
CA VAL A 111 22.29 -5.75 22.20
C VAL A 111 22.09 -4.29 21.83
N VAL A 112 23.05 -3.74 21.09
CA VAL A 112 22.93 -2.41 20.49
C VAL A 112 21.68 -2.46 19.63
N LYS A 113 20.67 -1.68 19.99
CA LYS A 113 19.42 -1.63 19.23
C LYS A 113 19.80 -1.19 17.81
N PRO A 114 19.39 -1.94 16.77
CA PRO A 114 19.69 -1.53 15.42
C PRO A 114 19.11 -0.12 15.17
N PRO A 115 19.78 0.71 14.35
CA PRO A 115 19.32 2.07 14.07
C PRO A 115 17.83 2.12 13.67
N PRO A 116 17.10 3.20 14.00
CA PRO A 116 15.74 3.39 13.50
C PRO A 116 15.75 3.33 11.97
N LEU A 117 14.71 2.75 11.37
CA LEU A 117 14.59 2.77 9.90
C LEU A 117 14.43 4.21 9.46
N THR A 118 15.29 4.66 8.56
CA THR A 118 15.16 5.98 7.95
C THR A 118 14.10 5.95 6.85
N LYS A 119 13.65 7.11 6.39
CA LYS A 119 12.65 7.20 5.31
C LYS A 119 13.18 6.65 3.97
N GLU A 120 14.49 6.72 3.75
CA GLU A 120 15.15 6.23 2.54
C GLU A 120 15.23 4.69 2.49
N ASP A 121 15.26 4.05 3.65
CA ASP A 121 15.28 2.59 3.76
C ASP A 121 13.93 1.95 3.40
N LEU A 122 12.84 2.72 3.46
CA LEU A 122 11.49 2.25 3.20
C LEU A 122 11.22 2.16 1.70
N PRO A 123 10.39 1.20 1.27
CA PRO A 123 10.03 1.12 -0.14
C PRO A 123 9.32 2.42 -0.57
N PRO A 124 9.65 2.96 -1.77
CA PRO A 124 8.99 4.13 -2.34
C PRO A 124 7.47 4.04 -2.26
N LYS A 125 6.84 5.12 -1.78
CA LYS A 125 5.39 5.18 -1.60
C LYS A 125 4.66 5.07 -2.94
N GLY A 126 3.46 4.47 -2.90
CA GLY A 126 2.51 4.43 -4.02
C GLY A 126 2.33 5.78 -4.72
N ALA A 127 2.29 5.80 -6.05
CA ALA A 127 1.91 6.97 -6.85
C ALA A 127 0.47 7.45 -6.53
N GLY A 128 -0.37 6.57 -5.98
CA GLY A 128 -1.76 6.87 -5.65
C GLY A 128 -2.68 6.51 -6.82
N THR A 129 -3.90 7.04 -6.83
CA THR A 129 -4.84 6.93 -7.95
C THR A 129 -4.99 8.29 -8.63
N PRO A 130 -5.49 8.38 -9.88
CA PRO A 130 -5.75 9.68 -10.53
C PRO A 130 -6.56 10.65 -9.68
N TYR A 131 -7.55 10.14 -8.94
CA TYR A 131 -8.37 10.92 -8.00
C TYR A 131 -7.52 11.62 -6.92
N ILE A 132 -6.44 11.01 -6.44
CA ILE A 132 -5.56 11.65 -5.43
C ILE A 132 -4.88 12.90 -5.99
N TYR A 133 -4.55 12.92 -7.28
CA TYR A 133 -4.00 14.12 -7.93
C TYR A 133 -5.04 15.23 -8.03
N PHE A 134 -6.27 14.87 -8.40
CA PHE A 134 -7.40 15.80 -8.37
C PHE A 134 -7.63 16.37 -6.97
N VAL A 135 -7.73 15.53 -5.93
CA VAL A 135 -7.96 15.99 -4.55
C VAL A 135 -6.83 16.90 -4.07
N LYS A 136 -5.56 16.62 -4.44
CA LYS A 136 -4.45 17.51 -4.14
C LYS A 136 -4.63 18.90 -4.75
N LYS A 137 -5.04 18.98 -6.03
CA LYS A 137 -5.29 20.26 -6.70
C LYS A 137 -6.54 20.95 -6.14
N TYR A 138 -7.59 20.20 -5.84
CA TYR A 138 -8.82 20.71 -5.22
C TYR A 138 -8.54 21.35 -3.85
N ILE A 139 -7.86 20.63 -2.96
CA ILE A 139 -7.53 21.13 -1.61
C ILE A 139 -6.54 22.29 -1.66
N ALA A 140 -5.65 22.35 -2.66
CA ALA A 140 -4.75 23.49 -2.84
C ALA A 140 -5.50 24.80 -3.12
N GLY A 141 -6.71 24.73 -3.71
CA GLY A 141 -7.59 25.88 -3.92
C GLY A 141 -8.45 26.26 -2.71
N VAL A 142 -8.48 25.45 -1.65
CA VAL A 142 -9.28 25.72 -0.44
C VAL A 142 -8.48 26.58 0.54
N GLN A 143 -9.10 27.64 1.06
CA GLN A 143 -8.48 28.51 2.07
C GLN A 143 -8.24 27.77 3.38
N ARG A 144 -7.07 28.00 4.00
CA ARG A 144 -6.68 27.45 5.30
C ARG A 144 -7.03 28.43 6.41
N PRO A 145 -7.35 27.97 7.64
CA PRO A 145 -7.10 26.63 8.19
C PRO A 145 -8.25 25.63 7.95
N LEU A 146 -7.90 24.41 7.53
CA LEU A 146 -8.86 23.31 7.49
C LEU A 146 -8.97 22.69 8.90
N THR A 147 -10.10 22.90 9.56
CA THR A 147 -10.49 22.08 10.72
C THR A 147 -10.72 20.63 10.26
N MET A 148 -10.71 19.67 11.20
CA MET A 148 -10.99 18.27 10.87
C MET A 148 -12.39 18.07 10.27
N GLU A 149 -13.36 18.86 10.70
CA GLU A 149 -14.72 18.84 10.16
C GLU A 149 -14.77 19.39 8.73
N ALA A 150 -14.19 20.58 8.50
CA ALA A 150 -14.07 21.16 7.16
C ALA A 150 -13.34 20.21 6.19
N THR A 151 -12.29 19.52 6.66
CA THR A 151 -11.57 18.51 5.84
C THR A 151 -12.49 17.38 5.39
N ARG A 152 -13.38 16.91 6.26
CA ARG A 152 -14.35 15.85 5.92
C ARG A 152 -15.37 16.35 4.90
N GLU A 153 -15.83 17.58 5.03
CA GLU A 153 -16.77 18.20 4.08
C GLU A 153 -16.13 18.39 2.71
N HIS A 154 -14.91 18.93 2.66
CA HIS A 154 -14.16 19.05 1.41
C HIS A 154 -13.85 17.69 0.78
N ALA A 155 -13.59 16.64 1.57
CA ALA A 155 -13.42 15.30 1.02
C ALA A 155 -14.70 14.76 0.37
N LYS A 156 -15.87 14.98 1.00
CA LYS A 156 -17.18 14.63 0.43
C LYS A 156 -17.46 15.42 -0.85
N ALA A 157 -17.25 16.74 -0.81
CA ALA A 157 -17.45 17.62 -1.95
C ALA A 157 -16.52 17.25 -3.11
N ALA A 158 -15.22 17.02 -2.86
CA ALA A 158 -14.27 16.57 -3.88
C ALA A 158 -14.67 15.22 -4.48
N GLY A 159 -15.18 14.29 -3.67
CA GLY A 159 -15.74 13.03 -4.17
C GLY A 159 -16.91 13.24 -5.13
N ALA A 160 -17.86 14.10 -4.76
CA ALA A 160 -19.00 14.45 -5.61
C ALA A 160 -18.56 15.14 -6.90
N THR A 161 -17.67 16.12 -6.82
CA THR A 161 -17.11 16.82 -7.99
C THR A 161 -16.41 15.84 -8.92
N TRP A 162 -15.55 14.96 -8.40
CA TRP A 162 -14.88 13.95 -9.23
C TRP A 162 -15.86 13.02 -9.93
N MET A 163 -16.94 12.61 -9.27
CA MET A 163 -17.95 11.75 -9.92
C MET A 163 -18.73 12.51 -11.00
N ALA A 164 -18.99 13.81 -10.80
CA ALA A 164 -19.69 14.66 -11.76
C ALA A 164 -18.84 15.05 -12.99
N MET A 165 -17.52 15.08 -12.87
CA MET A 165 -16.61 15.43 -13.97
C MET A 165 -16.72 14.43 -15.13
N THR A 166 -16.58 14.92 -16.36
CA THR A 166 -16.53 14.09 -17.56
C THR A 166 -15.21 13.32 -17.65
N GLU A 167 -15.15 12.32 -18.52
CA GLU A 167 -13.93 11.54 -18.72
C GLU A 167 -12.79 12.38 -19.33
N GLU A 168 -13.14 13.38 -20.14
CA GLU A 168 -12.22 14.33 -20.76
C GLU A 168 -11.56 15.23 -19.70
N GLU A 169 -12.33 15.68 -18.71
CA GLU A 169 -11.80 16.48 -17.60
C GLU A 169 -10.92 15.65 -16.66
N LYS A 170 -11.17 14.33 -16.59
CA LYS A 170 -10.36 13.39 -15.79
C LYS A 170 -9.06 13.00 -16.48
N GLN A 171 -8.97 13.14 -17.81
CA GLN A 171 -7.83 12.69 -18.60
C GLN A 171 -6.49 13.25 -18.10
N PRO A 172 -6.33 14.57 -17.88
CA PRO A 172 -5.06 15.12 -17.41
C PRO A 172 -4.56 14.45 -16.11
N PHE A 173 -5.46 14.09 -15.21
CA PHE A 173 -5.11 13.40 -13.96
C PHE A 173 -4.70 11.94 -14.18
N ARG A 174 -5.24 11.27 -15.21
CA ARG A 174 -4.84 9.91 -15.59
C ARG A 174 -3.45 9.90 -16.20
N GLU A 175 -3.14 10.89 -17.03
CA GLU A 175 -1.80 11.07 -17.62
C GLU A 175 -0.76 11.37 -16.54
N GLU A 176 -1.03 12.31 -15.62
CA GLU A 176 -0.17 12.60 -14.48
C GLU A 176 0.09 11.33 -13.63
N HIS A 177 -0.97 10.57 -13.35
CA HIS A 177 -0.85 9.30 -12.65
C HIS A 177 -0.01 8.27 -13.44
N ARG A 178 -0.16 8.19 -14.77
CA ARG A 178 0.62 7.27 -15.61
C ARG A 178 2.11 7.56 -15.50
N VAL A 179 2.49 8.83 -15.65
CA VAL A 179 3.90 9.27 -15.55
C VAL A 179 4.45 8.97 -14.16
N ALA A 180 3.71 9.31 -13.11
CA ALA A 180 4.15 9.05 -11.74
C ALA A 180 4.23 7.55 -11.41
N ALA A 181 3.32 6.73 -11.94
CA ALA A 181 3.36 5.28 -11.77
C ALA A 181 4.60 4.67 -12.44
N GLU A 182 5.02 5.17 -13.61
CA GLU A 182 6.26 4.75 -14.27
C GLU A 182 7.50 5.15 -13.47
N GLN A 183 7.55 6.38 -12.96
CA GLN A 183 8.63 6.83 -12.08
C GLN A 183 8.70 5.98 -10.80
N GLN A 184 7.55 5.68 -10.21
CA GLN A 184 7.48 4.84 -9.01
C GLN A 184 7.97 3.41 -9.29
N LYS A 185 7.61 2.83 -10.44
CA LYS A 185 8.10 1.51 -10.84
C LYS A 185 9.62 1.49 -10.95
N LYS A 186 10.23 2.51 -11.56
CA LYS A 186 11.69 2.67 -11.65
C LYS A 186 12.34 2.80 -10.27
N ALA A 187 11.79 3.68 -9.42
CA ALA A 187 12.28 3.86 -8.05
C ALA A 187 12.18 2.58 -7.21
N LEU A 188 11.07 1.83 -7.35
CA LEU A 188 10.91 0.54 -6.66
C LEU A 188 11.87 -0.51 -7.17
N ALA A 189 12.17 -0.55 -8.47
CA ALA A 189 13.17 -1.46 -9.03
C ALA A 189 14.56 -1.16 -8.47
N GLN A 190 14.97 0.10 -8.51
CA GLN A 190 16.26 0.55 -7.94
C GLN A 190 16.35 0.28 -6.44
N TRP A 191 15.28 0.55 -5.69
CA TRP A 191 15.23 0.24 -4.26
C TRP A 191 15.39 -1.26 -4.01
N LYS A 192 14.71 -2.12 -4.79
CA LYS A 192 14.85 -3.58 -4.66
C LYS A 192 16.25 -4.09 -4.98
N GLU A 193 16.96 -3.44 -5.89
CA GLU A 193 18.33 -3.81 -6.28
C GLU A 193 19.37 -3.36 -5.25
N ASN A 194 19.19 -2.16 -4.67
CA ASN A 194 20.17 -1.54 -3.80
C ASN A 194 19.94 -1.79 -2.30
N VAL A 195 18.76 -2.26 -1.89
CA VAL A 195 18.43 -2.42 -0.46
C VAL A 195 19.20 -3.56 0.19
N ASP A 196 19.83 -3.29 1.33
CA ASP A 196 20.47 -4.31 2.17
C ASP A 196 19.42 -5.32 2.67
N PRO A 197 19.64 -6.64 2.49
CA PRO A 197 18.79 -7.69 3.06
C PRO A 197 18.51 -7.53 4.56
N ALA A 198 19.42 -6.96 5.36
CA ALA A 198 19.21 -6.72 6.79
C ALA A 198 18.10 -5.67 7.05
N ILE A 199 18.03 -4.63 6.21
CA ILE A 199 16.98 -3.60 6.25
C ILE A 199 15.63 -4.24 5.92
N VAL A 200 15.57 -5.06 4.87
CA VAL A 200 14.35 -5.77 4.47
C VAL A 200 13.83 -6.68 5.59
N ARG A 201 14.71 -7.39 6.31
CA ARG A 201 14.34 -8.19 7.49
C ARG A 201 13.74 -7.31 8.59
N ARG A 202 14.31 -6.13 8.84
CA ARG A 202 13.81 -5.18 9.84
C ARG A 202 12.43 -4.65 9.46
N ILE A 203 12.22 -4.28 8.19
CA ILE A 203 10.92 -3.88 7.62
C ILE A 203 9.90 -5.00 7.81
N ASN A 204 10.27 -6.24 7.48
CA ASN A 204 9.36 -7.39 7.60
C ASN A 204 9.00 -7.72 9.05
N LYS A 205 9.94 -7.55 9.99
CA LYS A 205 9.65 -7.67 11.44
C LYS A 205 8.65 -6.61 11.90
N HIS A 206 8.75 -5.39 11.38
CA HIS A 206 7.77 -4.35 11.68
C HIS A 206 6.40 -4.63 11.03
N ARG A 207 6.37 -5.04 9.76
CA ARG A 207 5.14 -5.35 9.02
C ARG A 207 4.38 -6.53 9.62
N THR A 208 5.07 -7.58 10.07
CA THR A 208 4.47 -8.73 10.75
C THR A 208 3.82 -8.34 12.08
N LYS A 209 4.44 -7.44 12.87
CA LYS A 209 3.79 -6.89 14.07
C LYS A 209 2.50 -6.13 13.76
N LEU A 210 2.43 -5.48 12.60
CA LEU A 210 1.22 -4.80 12.11
C LEU A 210 0.25 -5.74 11.38
N GLY A 211 0.51 -7.05 11.33
CA GLY A 211 -0.31 -8.02 10.59
C GLY A 211 -0.26 -7.87 9.06
N LYS A 212 0.72 -7.13 8.52
CA LYS A 212 0.88 -6.87 7.08
C LYS A 212 1.76 -7.94 6.40
N PRO A 213 1.50 -8.26 5.12
CA PRO A 213 2.30 -9.24 4.38
C PRO A 213 3.75 -8.76 4.22
N LYS A 214 4.69 -9.70 4.17
CA LYS A 214 6.14 -9.42 4.05
C LYS A 214 6.46 -8.84 2.68
N VAL A 215 7.44 -7.92 2.64
CA VAL A 215 8.06 -7.45 1.41
C VAL A 215 9.13 -8.45 1.01
N HIS A 216 9.02 -8.98 -0.19
CA HIS A 216 10.04 -9.82 -0.80
C HIS A 216 10.98 -8.91 -1.60
N ALA A 217 12.22 -8.79 -1.13
CA ALA A 217 13.31 -8.29 -1.95
C ALA A 217 13.88 -9.45 -2.78
N VAL A 218 14.34 -9.15 -3.99
CA VAL A 218 15.09 -10.11 -4.81
C VAL A 218 16.45 -10.27 -4.13
N VAL A 219 16.54 -11.18 -3.17
CA VAL A 219 17.85 -11.64 -2.73
C VAL A 219 18.40 -12.39 -3.92
N ARG A 220 19.35 -11.79 -4.65
CA ARG A 220 20.16 -12.48 -5.66
C ARG A 220 20.94 -13.55 -4.93
N ARG A 221 20.30 -14.69 -4.66
CA ARG A 221 21.00 -15.90 -4.30
C ARG A 221 21.75 -16.30 -5.55
N ALA A 222 23.06 -16.49 -5.43
CA ALA A 222 23.82 -17.13 -6.49
C ALA A 222 23.03 -18.39 -6.92
N PRO A 223 22.82 -18.59 -8.23
CA PRO A 223 22.15 -19.79 -8.71
C PRO A 223 22.83 -20.99 -8.06
N THR A 224 22.09 -21.78 -7.29
CA THR A 224 22.65 -22.96 -6.62
C THR A 224 23.20 -23.97 -7.62
N SER A 225 22.80 -23.86 -8.90
CA SER A 225 23.36 -24.61 -10.02
C SER A 225 24.83 -24.26 -10.28
N ILE A 226 25.17 -22.96 -10.31
CA ILE A 226 26.55 -22.49 -10.55
C ILE A 226 27.45 -22.97 -9.40
N TRP A 227 27.01 -22.85 -8.15
CA TRP A 227 27.78 -23.35 -7.00
C TRP A 227 28.05 -24.86 -7.06
N LYS A 228 27.11 -25.65 -7.59
CA LYS A 228 27.28 -27.11 -7.73
C LYS A 228 28.25 -27.48 -8.85
N SER A 229 28.36 -26.66 -9.90
CA SER A 229 29.26 -26.89 -11.04
C SER A 229 30.65 -26.27 -10.86
N LEU A 230 30.89 -25.47 -9.81
CA LEU A 230 32.21 -24.88 -9.57
C LEU A 230 33.24 -25.96 -9.15
N PRO A 231 34.48 -25.90 -9.66
CA PRO A 231 35.59 -26.70 -9.14
C PRO A 231 35.83 -26.45 -7.65
N GLU A 232 36.27 -27.47 -6.92
CA GLU A 232 36.45 -27.37 -5.46
C GLU A 232 37.48 -26.29 -5.07
N ALA A 233 38.53 -26.12 -5.89
CA ALA A 233 39.52 -25.07 -5.70
C ALA A 233 38.90 -23.67 -5.71
N GLU A 234 37.95 -23.40 -6.62
CA GLU A 234 37.26 -22.11 -6.68
C GLU A 234 36.30 -21.92 -5.50
N LYS A 235 35.62 -22.98 -5.06
CA LYS A 235 34.77 -22.91 -3.85
C LYS A 235 35.58 -22.50 -2.62
N GLN A 236 36.80 -23.02 -2.48
CA GLN A 236 37.69 -22.66 -1.37
C GLN A 236 38.06 -21.18 -1.38
N VAL A 237 38.25 -20.58 -2.56
CA VAL A 237 38.49 -19.12 -2.69
C VAL A 237 37.27 -18.33 -2.20
N TYR A 238 36.06 -18.72 -2.59
CA TYR A 238 34.83 -18.07 -2.12
C TYR A 238 34.66 -18.20 -0.59
N VAL A 239 34.95 -19.37 -0.02
CA VAL A 239 34.89 -19.61 1.42
C VAL A 239 35.91 -18.73 2.16
N LYS A 240 37.14 -18.62 1.65
CA LYS A 240 38.19 -17.79 2.22
C LYS A 240 37.81 -16.30 2.18
N GLN A 241 37.35 -15.79 1.03
CA GLN A 241 36.88 -14.41 0.89
C GLN A 241 35.67 -14.11 1.80
N ALA A 242 34.75 -15.08 1.97
CA ALA A 242 33.63 -14.91 2.88
C ALA A 242 34.08 -14.85 4.35
N ALA A 243 35.11 -15.61 4.73
CA ALA A 243 35.71 -15.54 6.06
C ALA A 243 36.36 -14.16 6.30
N GLU A 244 37.12 -13.64 5.31
CA GLU A 244 37.76 -12.32 5.37
C GLU A 244 36.74 -11.18 5.49
N ARG A 245 35.63 -11.22 4.73
CA ARG A 245 34.54 -10.23 4.86
C ARG A 245 33.87 -10.30 6.23
N LYS A 246 33.74 -11.49 6.80
CA LYS A 246 33.15 -11.69 8.12
C LYS A 246 34.07 -11.16 9.22
N THR A 247 35.38 -11.31 9.09
CA THR A 247 36.35 -10.71 10.02
C THR A 247 36.43 -9.20 9.87
N ALA A 248 36.28 -8.64 8.66
CA ALA A 248 36.30 -7.19 8.43
C ALA A 248 35.06 -6.45 8.96
N MET A 249 33.94 -7.15 9.19
CA MET A 249 32.72 -6.58 9.78
C MET A 249 32.62 -6.79 11.30
N ALA A 250 33.55 -7.52 11.91
CA ALA A 250 33.59 -7.81 13.34
C ALA A 250 34.51 -6.80 14.05
#